data_AF-A0A7K2LRI6-F1
#
_entry.id   AF-A0A7K2LRI6-F1
#
_cell.length_a   1.000
_cell.length_b   1.000
_cell.length_c   1.000
_cell.angle_alpha   90.00
_cell.angle_beta   90.00
_cell.angle_gamma   90.00
#
_symmetry.space_group_name_H-M   'P 1'
#
loop_
_entity.id
_entity.type
_entity.pdbx_description
1 polymer ?
#
loop_
_entity_poly.entity_id
_entity_poly.type
_entity_poly.pdbx_seq_one_letter_code
_entity_poly.pdbx_strand_id
1 'polypeptide(L)'
;MKVTVVGAGVVGTMHAWQAVERGHEVVQIEREAEARGASLRNFGQIWVSGRASGEELETALRARELWEEIGARVPALGFRANGSLTPVRGELERAVAEAAVARPDAAA
;
A
#
# COMPACT_ATOMS: atom_id res chain seq x y z
N MET A 1 -20.52 -8.58 14.07
CA MET A 1 -19.78 -9.64 14.80
C MET A 1 -18.65 -8.99 15.59
N LYS A 2 -18.10 -9.66 16.60
CA LYS A 2 -16.87 -9.24 17.28
C LYS A 2 -15.65 -9.76 16.52
N VAL A 3 -14.70 -8.89 16.21
CA VAL A 3 -13.44 -9.24 15.50
C VAL A 3 -12.27 -8.85 16.39
N THR A 4 -11.38 -9.80 16.68
CA THR A 4 -10.12 -9.53 17.38
C THR A 4 -8.97 -9.51 16.39
N VAL A 5 -8.25 -8.40 16.33
CA VAL A 5 -7.05 -8.23 15.50
C VAL A 5 -5.82 -8.25 16.40
N VAL A 6 -4.88 -9.15 16.10
CA VAL A 6 -3.61 -9.25 16.84
C VAL A 6 -2.51 -8.57 16.04
N GLY A 7 -1.96 -7.48 16.58
CA GLY A 7 -0.94 -6.62 15.99
C GLY A 7 -1.48 -5.25 15.56
N ALA A 8 -0.81 -4.18 15.98
CA ALA A 8 -1.08 -2.79 15.60
C ALA A 8 -0.10 -2.23 14.54
N GLY A 9 0.56 -3.13 13.79
CA GLY A 9 1.23 -2.77 12.55
C GLY A 9 0.24 -2.47 11.42
N VAL A 10 0.76 -1.97 10.29
CA VAL A 10 -0.04 -1.52 9.14
C VAL A 10 -1.06 -2.57 8.68
N VAL A 11 -0.67 -3.83 8.57
CA VAL A 11 -1.58 -4.90 8.13
C VAL A 11 -2.74 -5.08 9.10
N GLY A 12 -2.47 -5.16 10.41
CA GLY A 12 -3.51 -5.29 11.43
C GLY A 12 -4.44 -4.08 11.43
N THR A 13 -3.89 -2.88 11.39
CA THR A 13 -4.68 -1.64 11.40
C THR A 13 -5.55 -1.50 10.15
N MET A 14 -5.08 -1.90 8.96
CA MET A 14 -5.93 -1.90 7.76
C MET A 14 -7.08 -2.91 7.84
N HIS A 15 -6.83 -4.09 8.43
CA HIS A 15 -7.91 -5.07 8.67
C HIS A 15 -8.92 -4.57 9.70
N ALA A 16 -8.44 -3.97 10.80
CA ALA A 16 -9.29 -3.36 11.81
C ALA A 16 -10.18 -2.25 11.20
N TRP A 17 -9.58 -1.36 10.40
CA TRP A 17 -10.31 -0.32 9.68
C TRP A 17 -11.42 -0.91 8.80
N GLN A 18 -11.10 -1.86 7.92
CA GLN A 18 -12.08 -2.47 7.02
C GLN A 18 -13.17 -3.26 7.76
N ALA A 19 -12.86 -3.85 8.92
CA ALA A 19 -13.86 -4.49 9.77
C ALA A 19 -14.81 -3.47 10.42
N VAL A 20 -14.29 -2.33 10.89
CA VAL A 20 -15.11 -1.23 11.42
C VAL A 20 -16.04 -0.67 10.34
N GLU A 21 -15.54 -0.40 9.14
CA GLU A 21 -16.36 0.12 8.02
C GLU A 21 -17.49 -0.86 7.63
N ARG A 22 -17.34 -2.15 7.90
CA ARG A 22 -18.36 -3.19 7.70
C ARG A 22 -19.31 -3.38 8.90
N GLY A 23 -19.26 -2.49 9.89
CA GLY A 23 -20.15 -2.51 11.05
C GLY A 23 -19.82 -3.60 12.08
N HIS A 24 -18.56 -4.06 12.14
CA HIS A 24 -18.12 -4.99 13.18
C HIS A 24 -17.59 -4.26 14.41
N GLU A 25 -17.74 -4.90 15.57
CA GLU A 25 -17.08 -4.46 16.80
C GLU A 25 -15.66 -5.01 16.78
N VAL A 26 -14.66 -4.14 16.81
CA VAL A 26 -13.25 -4.51 16.66
C VAL A 26 -12.49 -4.27 17.96
N VAL A 27 -11.77 -5.30 18.40
CA VAL A 27 -10.76 -5.19 19.46
C VAL A 27 -9.40 -5.43 18.81
N GLN A 28 -8.55 -4.42 18.78
CA GLN A 28 -7.17 -4.54 18.30
C GLN A 28 -6.21 -4.58 19.49
N ILE A 29 -5.34 -5.58 19.53
CA ILE A 29 -4.34 -5.73 20.60
C ILE A 29 -2.92 -5.68 20.03
N GLU A 30 -2.00 -5.10 20.78
CA GLU A 30 -0.58 -5.00 20.43
C GLU A 30 0.25 -5.23 21.69
N ARG A 31 1.42 -5.84 21.52
CA ARG A 31 2.36 -6.10 22.63
C ARG A 31 3.07 -4.82 23.06
N GLU A 32 3.39 -3.95 22.11
CA GLU A 32 4.12 -2.71 22.36
C GLU A 32 3.17 -1.51 22.58
N ALA A 33 3.51 -0.60 23.48
CA ALA A 33 2.76 0.64 23.68
C ALA A 33 2.94 1.66 22.53
N GLU A 34 4.01 1.49 21.75
CA GLU A 34 4.38 2.36 20.65
C GLU A 34 4.63 1.52 19.39
N ALA A 35 4.53 2.15 18.23
CA ALA A 35 4.88 1.50 16.98
C ALA A 35 6.40 1.22 16.95
N ARG A 36 6.77 -0.06 17.03
CA ARG A 36 8.18 -0.51 17.07
C ARG A 36 8.51 -1.57 16.03
N GLY A 37 7.54 -2.01 15.24
CA GLY A 37 7.66 -3.07 14.24
C GLY A 37 8.09 -2.58 12.85
N ALA A 38 7.94 -3.45 11.84
CA ALA A 38 8.35 -3.16 10.46
C ALA A 38 7.62 -1.96 9.83
N SER A 39 6.40 -1.65 10.28
CA SER A 39 5.56 -0.61 9.67
C SER A 39 6.11 0.81 9.73
N LEU A 40 7.02 1.11 10.66
CA LEU A 40 7.73 2.40 10.71
C LEU A 40 9.11 2.38 10.04
N ARG A 41 9.55 1.23 9.53
CA ARG A 41 10.89 1.04 8.93
C ARG A 41 10.84 0.89 7.41
N ASN A 42 9.71 1.25 6.80
CA ASN A 42 9.55 1.25 5.35
C ASN A 42 9.82 2.66 4.79
N PHE A 43 10.18 2.75 3.51
CA PHE A 43 10.44 3.99 2.79
C PHE A 43 9.18 4.83 2.54
N GLY A 44 7.98 4.22 2.66
CA GLY A 44 6.70 4.92 2.56
C GLY A 44 6.16 5.11 1.13
N GLN A 45 6.79 4.48 0.14
CA GLN A 45 6.30 4.49 -1.24
C GLN A 45 5.19 3.45 -1.45
N ILE A 46 4.09 3.86 -2.08
CA ILE A 46 3.09 2.94 -2.60
C ILE A 46 3.55 2.50 -3.98
N TRP A 47 4.11 1.29 -4.05
CA TRP A 47 4.81 0.81 -5.23
C TRP A 47 3.85 0.06 -6.17
N VAL A 48 3.45 0.75 -7.25
CA VAL A 48 2.57 0.23 -8.33
C VAL A 48 3.39 -0.19 -9.57
N SER A 49 4.38 0.60 -9.96
CA SER A 49 5.21 0.32 -11.14
C SER A 49 6.00 -0.98 -10.97
N GLY A 50 6.01 -1.86 -11.97
CA GLY A 50 6.79 -3.11 -11.90
C GLY A 50 6.12 -4.28 -11.17
N ARG A 51 4.84 -4.14 -10.76
CA ARG A 51 4.00 -5.27 -10.31
C ARG A 51 3.70 -6.22 -11.47
N ALA A 52 3.60 -7.52 -11.19
CA ALA A 52 3.14 -8.48 -12.18
C ALA A 52 1.67 -8.23 -12.56
N SER A 53 1.29 -8.61 -13.78
CA SER A 53 -0.09 -8.46 -14.27
C SER A 53 -1.06 -9.27 -13.42
N GLY A 54 -2.30 -8.82 -13.36
CA GLY A 54 -3.36 -9.50 -12.62
C GLY A 54 -3.34 -9.12 -11.15
N GLU A 55 -3.53 -10.10 -10.27
CA GLU A 55 -3.84 -9.88 -8.85
C GLU A 55 -2.84 -8.97 -8.12
N GLU A 56 -1.56 -9.03 -8.47
CA GLU A 56 -0.54 -8.19 -7.84
C GLU A 56 -0.71 -6.70 -8.19
N LEU A 57 -0.94 -6.38 -9.46
CA LEU A 57 -1.21 -5.03 -9.92
C LEU A 57 -2.55 -4.52 -9.38
N GLU A 58 -3.62 -5.32 -9.44
CA GLU A 58 -4.93 -4.97 -8.90
C GLU A 58 -4.85 -4.64 -7.41
N THR A 59 -4.11 -5.44 -6.64
CA THR A 59 -3.90 -5.20 -5.21
C THR A 59 -3.12 -3.90 -4.99
N ALA A 60 -2.08 -3.62 -5.78
CA ALA A 60 -1.29 -2.40 -5.66
C ALA A 60 -2.09 -1.13 -6.00
N LEU A 61 -2.91 -1.18 -7.05
CA LEU A 61 -3.81 -0.10 -7.44
C LEU A 61 -4.86 0.15 -6.36
N ARG A 62 -5.51 -0.92 -5.86
CA ARG A 62 -6.48 -0.79 -4.77
C ARG A 62 -5.83 -0.24 -3.49
N ALA A 63 -4.61 -0.67 -3.17
CA ALA A 63 -3.88 -0.12 -2.03
C ALA A 63 -3.59 1.37 -2.20
N ARG A 64 -3.25 1.84 -3.41
CA ARG A 64 -3.05 3.27 -3.70
C ARG A 64 -4.31 4.09 -3.44
N GLU A 65 -5.46 3.61 -3.91
CA GLU A 65 -6.75 4.29 -3.69
C GLU A 65 -7.08 4.36 -2.19
N LEU A 66 -6.94 3.25 -1.48
CA LEU A 66 -7.21 3.19 -0.04
C LEU A 66 -6.30 4.15 0.74
N TRP A 67 -5.02 4.26 0.37
CA TRP A 67 -4.12 5.21 1.00
C TRP A 67 -4.49 6.68 0.71
N GLU A 68 -5.01 6.96 -0.48
CA GLU A 68 -5.54 8.28 -0.81
C GLU A 68 -6.79 8.61 -0.01
N GLU A 69 -7.73 7.67 0.12
CA GLU A 69 -8.92 7.78 0.98
C GLU A 69 -8.53 8.07 2.44
N ILE A 70 -7.53 7.34 2.97
CA ILE A 70 -7.01 7.59 4.32
C ILE A 70 -6.37 8.97 4.40
N GLY A 71 -5.58 9.38 3.39
CA GLY A 71 -4.94 10.69 3.34
C GLY A 71 -5.94 11.84 3.38
N ALA A 72 -7.10 11.68 2.73
CA ALA A 72 -8.21 12.63 2.78
C ALA A 72 -8.86 12.70 4.18
N ARG A 73 -9.02 11.54 4.85
CA ARG A 73 -9.62 11.46 6.19
C ARG A 73 -8.67 11.87 7.32
N VAL A 74 -7.38 11.65 7.14
CA VAL A 74 -6.32 11.86 8.12
C VAL A 74 -5.20 12.70 7.49
N PRO A 75 -5.38 14.03 7.36
CA PRO A 75 -4.40 14.89 6.67
C PRO A 75 -2.98 14.82 7.25
N ALA A 76 -2.86 14.56 8.56
CA ALA A 76 -1.57 14.40 9.24
C ALA A 76 -0.74 13.20 8.73
N LEU A 77 -1.36 12.25 8.02
CA LEU A 77 -0.64 11.15 7.37
C LEU A 77 0.31 11.64 6.26
N GLY A 78 -0.01 12.77 5.61
CA GLY A 78 0.85 13.37 4.58
C GLY A 78 0.94 12.58 3.27
N PHE A 79 -0.17 11.96 2.84
CA PHE A 79 -0.25 11.29 1.54
C PHE A 79 0.03 12.25 0.37
N ARG A 80 0.75 11.77 -0.66
CA ARG A 80 1.13 12.56 -1.85
C ARG A 80 0.88 11.75 -3.12
N ALA A 81 -0.06 12.17 -3.95
CA ALA A 81 -0.35 11.57 -5.26
C ALA A 81 0.53 12.16 -6.38
N ASN A 82 1.86 12.10 -6.22
CA ASN A 82 2.80 12.74 -7.14
C ASN A 82 3.60 11.78 -8.03
N GLY A 83 3.27 10.48 -8.00
CA GLY A 83 3.91 9.46 -8.83
C GLY A 83 5.38 9.19 -8.45
N SER A 84 6.08 8.45 -9.32
CA SER A 84 7.50 8.15 -9.17
C SER A 84 8.20 8.12 -10.53
N LEU A 85 9.50 8.40 -10.53
CA LEU A 85 10.34 8.34 -11.72
C LEU A 85 11.48 7.35 -11.47
N THR A 86 11.68 6.42 -12.40
CA THR A 86 12.79 5.45 -12.36
C THR A 86 13.76 5.76 -13.50
N PRO A 87 14.95 6.32 -13.22
CA PRO A 87 15.94 6.56 -14.26
C PRO A 87 16.55 5.24 -14.75
N VAL A 88 16.82 5.19 -16.05
CA VAL A 88 17.46 4.07 -16.75
C VAL A 88 18.85 4.51 -17.21
N ARG A 89 19.89 3.74 -16.90
CA ARG A 89 21.29 4.11 -17.07
C ARG A 89 22.06 3.26 -18.09
N GLY A 90 21.47 2.18 -18.60
CA GLY A 90 22.12 1.29 -19.56
C GLY A 90 21.14 0.44 -20.36
N GLU A 91 21.65 -0.30 -21.33
CA GLU A 91 20.85 -1.08 -22.28
C GLU A 91 20.01 -2.17 -21.60
N LEU A 92 20.55 -2.86 -20.59
CA LEU A 92 19.82 -3.87 -19.83
C LEU A 92 18.64 -3.28 -19.05
N GLU A 93 18.86 -2.15 -18.36
CA GLU A 93 17.81 -1.45 -17.64
C GLU A 93 16.73 -0.91 -18.61
N ARG A 94 17.14 -0.47 -19.81
CA ARG A 94 16.24 -0.01 -20.87
C ARG A 94 15.37 -1.14 -21.39
N ALA A 95 15.94 -2.31 -21.64
CA ALA A 95 15.18 -3.46 -22.11
C ALA A 95 14.08 -3.87 -21.11
N VAL A 96 14.36 -3.80 -19.80
CA VAL A 96 13.36 -4.05 -18.75
C VAL A 96 12.26 -2.99 -18.77
N ALA A 97 12.60 -1.71 -18.90
CA ALA A 97 11.63 -0.63 -18.98
C ALA A 97 10.73 -0.75 -20.22
N GLU A 98 11.30 -1.07 -21.39
CA GLU A 98 10.54 -1.28 -22.62
C GLU A 98 9.60 -2.47 -22.52
N ALA A 99 10.06 -3.59 -21.95
CA ALA A 99 9.22 -4.75 -21.70
C ALA A 99 8.06 -4.42 -20.74
N ALA A 100 8.32 -3.61 -19.70
CA ALA A 100 7.28 -3.19 -18.76
C ALA A 100 6.23 -2.28 -19.43
N VAL A 101 6.67 -1.31 -20.25
CA VAL A 101 5.78 -0.38 -20.96
C VAL A 101 4.98 -1.06 -22.07
N ALA A 102 5.50 -2.12 -22.68
CA ALA A 102 4.79 -2.87 -23.72
C ALA A 102 3.64 -3.74 -23.20
N ARG A 103 3.48 -3.87 -21.87
CA ARG A 103 2.39 -4.68 -21.30
C ARG A 103 1.03 -4.01 -21.52
N PRO A 104 -0.05 -4.79 -21.72
CA PRO A 104 -1.40 -4.24 -21.90
C PRO A 104 -1.90 -3.37 -20.74
N ASP A 105 -1.37 -3.61 -19.54
CA ASP A 105 -1.75 -2.96 -18.28
C ASP A 105 -0.75 -1.86 -17.85
N ALA A 106 0.16 -1.43 -18.73
CA ALA A 106 1.21 -0.47 -18.39
C ALA A 106 0.69 0.94 -18.04
N ALA A 107 -0.52 1.29 -18.46
CA ALA A 107 -1.14 2.59 -18.22
C ALA A 107 -2.10 2.64 -17.02
N ALA A 108 -2.19 1.54 -16.26
CA ALA A 108 -3.07 1.42 -15.10
C ALA A 108 -2.66 2.35 -13.94
#